data_AF-A0A8C3W4L2-F1
#
_entry.id   AF-A0A8C3W4L2-F1
#
_cell.length_a   1.000
_cell.length_b   1.000
_cell.length_c   1.000
_cell.angle_alpha   90.00
_cell.angle_beta   90.00
_cell.angle_gamma   90.00
#
_symmetry.space_group_name_H-M   'P 1'
#
loop_
_entity.id
_entity.type
_entity.pdbx_description
1 polymer ?
#
loop_
_entity_poly.entity_id
_entity_poly.type
_entity_poly.pdbx_seq_one_letter_code
_entity_poly.pdbx_strand_id
1 'polypeptide(L)'
;MAQAFVDSKIQPGKVVVFIKPTCPYCRRTQELLSQLPFKEGLLEFVDITATSDTSEIQDYLQQLTGARTVPRVFIGKESAATVYLKF
;
A
#
# COMPACT_ATOMS: atom_id res chain seq x y z
N MET A 1 5.41 2.15 -16.40
CA MET A 1 5.84 3.09 -15.34
C MET A 1 5.18 2.75 -14.01
N ALA A 2 3.85 2.60 -13.95
CA ALA A 2 3.12 2.17 -12.75
C ALA A 2 3.67 0.92 -12.03
N GLN A 3 3.98 -0.16 -12.75
CA GLN A 3 4.54 -1.39 -12.16
C GLN A 3 5.87 -1.14 -11.44
N ALA A 4 6.85 -0.57 -12.15
CA ALA A 4 8.14 -0.23 -11.58
C ALA A 4 8.02 0.74 -10.40
N PHE A 5 7.08 1.69 -10.44
CA PHE A 5 6.79 2.57 -9.32
C PHE A 5 6.31 1.77 -8.10
N VAL A 6 5.28 0.93 -8.25
CA VAL A 6 4.73 0.10 -7.16
C VAL A 6 5.81 -0.83 -6.59
N ASP A 7 6.54 -1.53 -7.46
CA ASP A 7 7.59 -2.47 -7.05
C ASP A 7 8.75 -1.77 -6.35
N SER A 8 9.11 -0.55 -6.76
CA SER A 8 10.17 0.21 -6.10
C SER A 8 9.84 0.54 -4.64
N LYS A 9 8.55 0.66 -4.31
CA LYS A 9 8.07 0.94 -2.96
C LYS A 9 8.00 -0.31 -2.09
N ILE A 10 7.59 -1.44 -2.66
CA ILE A 10 7.44 -2.70 -1.93
C ILE A 10 8.82 -3.30 -1.64
N GLN A 11 9.29 -3.12 -0.40
CA GLN A 11 10.62 -3.53 0.04
C GLN A 11 10.56 -4.50 1.23
N PRO A 12 11.49 -5.48 1.32
CA PRO A 12 11.62 -6.32 2.50
C PRO A 12 11.74 -5.51 3.80
N GLY A 13 11.06 -5.97 4.85
CA GLY A 13 11.13 -5.34 6.18
C GLY A 13 10.35 -4.03 6.33
N LYS A 14 9.65 -3.56 5.29
CA LYS A 14 8.80 -2.36 5.36
C LYS A 14 7.31 -2.70 5.31
N VAL A 15 6.50 -1.82 5.90
CA VAL A 15 5.06 -1.75 5.71
C VAL A 15 4.75 -0.59 4.78
N VAL A 16 4.15 -0.88 3.63
CA VAL A 16 3.83 0.11 2.61
C VAL A 16 2.33 0.14 2.39
N VAL A 17 1.75 1.33 2.41
CA VAL A 17 0.31 1.53 2.29
C VAL A 17 0.03 2.48 1.13
N PHE A 18 -0.56 1.95 0.06
CA PHE A 18 -1.02 2.74 -1.07
C PHE A 18 -2.37 3.38 -0.74
N ILE A 19 -2.44 4.71 -0.85
CA ILE A 19 -3.59 5.52 -0.43
C ILE A 19 -4.03 6.53 -1.49
N LYS A 20 -5.23 7.07 -1.31
CA LYS A 20 -5.66 8.34 -1.92
C LYS A 20 -6.00 9.32 -0.79
N PRO A 21 -5.50 10.58 -0.81
CA PRO A 21 -5.69 11.53 0.30
C PRO A 21 -7.16 11.77 0.67
N THR A 22 -8.05 11.76 -0.32
CA THR A 22 -9.48 12.01 -0.13
C THR A 22 -10.26 10.78 0.34
N CYS A 23 -9.64 9.60 0.40
CA CYS A 23 -10.33 8.36 0.74
C CYS A 23 -10.48 8.24 2.28
N PRO A 24 -11.71 8.15 2.83
CA PRO A 24 -11.93 8.04 4.26
C PRO A 24 -11.35 6.75 4.87
N TYR A 25 -11.34 5.65 4.13
CA TYR A 25 -10.74 4.38 4.58
C TYR A 25 -9.21 4.45 4.66
N CYS A 26 -8.58 5.25 3.78
CA CYS A 26 -7.13 5.48 3.83
C CYS A 26 -6.76 6.25 5.11
N ARG A 27 -7.51 7.30 5.46
CA ARG A 27 -7.30 8.07 6.70
C ARG A 27 -7.39 7.20 7.95
N ARG A 28 -8.43 6.37 8.06
CA ARG A 28 -8.56 5.41 9.17
C ARG A 28 -7.39 4.44 9.23
N THR A 29 -6.94 3.93 8.09
CA THR A 29 -5.79 3.01 8.03
C THR A 29 -4.49 3.71 8.45
N GLN A 30 -4.30 4.95 8.04
CA GLN A 30 -3.18 5.80 8.49
C GLN A 30 -3.21 5.98 10.00
N GLU A 31 -4.34 6.41 10.56
CA GLU A 31 -4.51 6.60 12.00
C GLU A 31 -4.22 5.33 12.80
N LEU A 32 -4.70 4.16 12.35
CA LEU A 32 -4.46 2.90 13.03
C LEU A 32 -2.99 2.47 12.97
N LEU A 33 -2.35 2.55 11.80
CA LEU A 33 -0.96 2.12 11.65
C LEU A 33 0.01 3.09 12.32
N SER A 34 -0.30 4.39 12.35
CA SER A 34 0.51 5.39 13.05
C SER A 34 0.53 5.23 14.58
N GLN A 35 -0.41 4.46 15.16
CA GLN A 35 -0.43 4.14 16.59
C GLN A 35 0.48 2.95 16.95
N LEU A 36 0.93 2.18 15.97
CA LEU A 36 1.77 1.01 16.20
C LEU A 36 3.25 1.43 16.34
N PRO A 37 4.04 0.72 17.16
CA PRO A 37 5.45 1.06 17.42
C PRO A 37 6.37 0.63 16.28
N PHE A 38 6.15 1.16 15.07
CA PHE A 38 7.06 0.97 13.95
C PHE A 38 8.39 1.68 14.21
N LYS A 39 9.51 1.03 13.88
CA LYS A 39 10.79 1.74 13.82
C LYS A 39 10.72 2.79 12.71
N GLU A 40 11.47 3.87 12.89
CA GLU A 40 11.54 4.96 11.93
C GLU A 40 11.86 4.44 10.51
N GLY A 41 11.14 4.93 9.51
CA GLY A 41 11.31 4.55 8.11
C GLY A 41 10.77 3.17 7.71
N LEU A 42 10.16 2.41 8.63
CA LEU A 42 9.55 1.12 8.30
C LEU A 42 8.10 1.24 7.81
N LEU A 43 7.37 2.30 8.17
CA LEU A 43 6.01 2.55 7.68
C LEU A 43 6.04 3.67 6.63
N GLU A 44 5.54 3.38 5.42
CA GLU A 44 5.45 4.35 4.32
C GLU A 44 4.01 4.42 3.78
N PHE A 45 3.49 5.64 3.63
CA PHE A 45 2.21 5.90 2.95
C PHE A 45 2.49 6.49 1.57
N VAL A 46 1.97 5.84 0.54
CA VAL A 46 2.22 6.21 -0.86
C VAL A 46 0.93 6.76 -1.46
N ASP A 47 0.93 8.05 -1.80
CA ASP A 47 -0.16 8.68 -2.54
C ASP A 47 -0.08 8.34 -4.03
N ILE A 48 -1.05 7.56 -4.51
CA ILE A 48 -1.11 7.15 -5.92
C ILE A 48 -1.70 8.22 -6.85
N THR A 49 -2.21 9.33 -6.31
CA THR A 49 -2.74 10.48 -7.07
C THR A 49 -1.70 11.54 -7.36
N ALA A 50 -0.52 11.45 -6.75
CA ALA A 50 0.61 12.33 -7.03
C ALA A 50 1.22 12.11 -8.44
N THR A 51 0.88 10.99 -9.10
CA THR A 51 1.31 10.64 -10.45
C THR A 51 0.15 10.70 -11.44
N SER A 52 0.42 10.95 -12.73
CA SER A 52 -0.59 10.84 -13.79
C SER A 52 -1.15 9.43 -13.99
N ASP A 53 -0.44 8.40 -13.49
CA ASP A 53 -0.69 6.99 -13.80
C ASP A 53 -1.59 6.29 -12.75
N THR A 54 -2.46 7.03 -12.05
CA THR A 54 -3.25 6.49 -10.94
C THR A 54 -4.08 5.27 -11.35
N SER A 55 -4.67 5.25 -12.55
CA SER A 55 -5.50 4.13 -13.00
C SER A 55 -4.68 2.87 -13.18
N GLU A 56 -3.53 2.98 -13.85
CA GLU A 56 -2.60 1.90 -14.12
C GLU A 56 -1.99 1.35 -12.82
N ILE A 57 -1.72 2.22 -11.84
CA ILE A 57 -1.30 1.80 -10.49
C ILE A 57 -2.39 0.97 -9.83
N GLN A 58 -3.66 1.40 -9.89
CA GLN A 58 -4.75 0.63 -9.30
C GLN A 58 -4.98 -0.72 -10.00
N ASP A 59 -4.84 -0.76 -11.32
CA ASP A 59 -4.95 -1.99 -12.11
C ASP A 59 -3.83 -2.97 -11.73
N TYR A 60 -2.61 -2.47 -11.54
CA TYR A 60 -1.50 -3.31 -11.09
C TYR A 60 -1.66 -3.78 -9.64
N LEU A 61 -2.15 -2.93 -8.73
CA LEU A 61 -2.50 -3.33 -7.37
C LEU A 61 -3.59 -4.41 -7.34
N GLN A 62 -4.53 -4.39 -8.29
CA GLN A 62 -5.51 -5.45 -8.46
C GLN A 62 -4.85 -6.78 -8.87
N GLN A 63 -3.88 -6.75 -9.79
CA GLN A 63 -3.14 -7.95 -10.18
C GLN A 63 -2.37 -8.54 -8.99
N LEU A 64 -1.76 -7.70 -8.15
CA LEU A 64 -0.97 -8.15 -7.00
C LEU A 64 -1.81 -8.61 -5.81
N THR A 65 -2.95 -7.97 -5.56
CA THR A 65 -3.71 -8.13 -4.30
C THR A 65 -5.12 -8.68 -4.48
N GLY A 66 -5.57 -8.85 -5.73
CA GLY A 66 -6.94 -9.24 -6.07
C GLY A 66 -7.97 -8.10 -6.03
N ALA A 67 -7.59 -6.89 -5.63
CA ALA A 67 -8.51 -5.75 -5.54
C ALA A 67 -7.89 -4.43 -6.01
N ARG A 68 -8.71 -3.65 -6.73
CA ARG A 68 -8.34 -2.36 -7.34
C ARG A 68 -8.43 -1.17 -6.37
N THR A 69 -9.08 -1.35 -5.24
CA THR A 69 -9.43 -0.28 -4.31
C THR A 69 -8.30 0.03 -3.34
N VAL A 70 -8.22 1.29 -2.91
CA VAL A 70 -7.36 1.72 -1.78
C VAL A 70 -8.18 1.74 -0.47
N PRO A 71 -7.55 1.55 0.70
CA PRO A 71 -6.11 1.33 0.91
C PRO A 71 -5.66 -0.09 0.52
N ARG A 72 -4.41 -0.23 0.05
CA ARG A 72 -3.71 -1.53 -0.12
C ARG A 72 -2.46 -1.53 0.76
N VAL A 73 -2.32 -2.55 1.60
CA VAL A 73 -1.22 -2.69 2.57
C VAL A 73 -0.33 -3.85 2.16
N PHE A 74 0.98 -3.62 2.15
CA PHE A 74 2.02 -4.63 1.97
C PHE A 74 2.89 -4.70 3.21
N ILE A 75 3.26 -5.92 3.61
CA ILE A 75 4.21 -6.20 4.69
C ILE A 75 5.37 -6.98 4.07
N GLY A 76 6.53 -6.35 3.97
CA GLY A 76 7.63 -6.85 3.16
C GLY A 76 7.22 -6.91 1.69
N LYS A 77 7.31 -8.10 1.09
CA LYS A 77 6.93 -8.35 -0.32
C LYS A 77 5.52 -8.93 -0.48
N GLU A 78 4.81 -9.16 0.62
CA GLU A 78 3.50 -9.80 0.58
C GLU A 78 2.38 -8.78 0.86
N SER A 79 1.26 -8.92 0.14
CA SER A 79 0.06 -8.14 0.46
C SER A 79 -0.51 -8.60 1.80
N ALA A 80 -1.04 -7.69 2.62
CA ALA A 80 -1.59 -8.05 3.92
C ALA A 80 -2.70 -9.11 3.82
N ALA A 81 -3.52 -9.07 2.76
CA ALA A 81 -4.54 -10.09 2.50
C ALA A 81 -3.94 -11.50 2.33
N THR A 82 -2.78 -11.61 1.68
CA THR A 82 -2.05 -12.88 1.54
C THR A 82 -1.47 -13.36 2.87
N VAL A 83 -1.01 -12.44 3.72
CA VAL A 83 -0.47 -12.77 5.05
C VAL A 83 -1.56 -13.40 5.93
N TYR A 84 -2.77 -12.82 5.97
CA TYR A 84 -3.90 -13.39 6.76
C TYR A 84 -4.36 -14.76 6.28
N LEU A 85 -4.16 -15.12 5.00
CA LEU A 85 -4.54 -16.42 4.46
C LEU A 85 -3.49 -17.53 4.70
N LYS A 86 -2.31 -17.17 5.22
CA LYS A 86 -1.23 -18.12 5.56
C LYS A 86 -1.18 -18.46 7.06
N PHE A 87 -2.03 -17.83 7.87
CA PHE A 87 -2.26 -18.18 9.27
C PHE A 87 -3.60 -18.90 9.41
#